data_AF-A0A0C3CSJ3-F1
#
_entry.id   AF-A0A0C3CSJ3-F1
#
_cell.length_a   1.000
_cell.length_b   1.000
_cell.length_c   1.000
_cell.angle_alpha   90.00
_cell.angle_beta   90.00
_cell.angle_gamma   90.00
#
_symmetry.space_group_name_H-M   'P 1'
#
loop_
_entity.id
_entity.type
_entity.pdbx_description
1 polymer ?
#
loop_
_entity_poly.entity_id
_entity_poly.type
_entity_poly.pdbx_seq_one_letter_code
_entity_poly.pdbx_strand_id
1 'polypeptide(L)'
;SSTLSDPNSPESFKQNIHIALEHVARVHSLARTSLNGIQNAYQAGNSPAQTEADLTALDRSLRSLADFLKQTGVGAYPLPPSDPQSAASRPPTEQQLIADTNRDVHNRYEQLKRMGESNGVVATHL
;
A
#
# COMPACT_ATOMS: atom_id res chain seq x y z
N SER A 1 -3.55 -33.45 -7.47
CA SER A 1 -2.51 -32.54 -6.98
C SER A 1 -2.95 -31.11 -7.21
N SER A 2 -3.44 -30.44 -6.17
CA SER A 2 -3.94 -29.06 -6.25
C SER A 2 -2.73 -28.12 -6.16
N THR A 3 -2.44 -27.40 -7.24
CA THR A 3 -1.43 -26.35 -7.27
C THR A 3 -1.85 -25.22 -6.34
N LEU A 4 -1.41 -25.29 -5.09
CA LEU A 4 -1.53 -24.19 -4.13
C LEU A 4 -0.76 -23.01 -4.73
N SER A 5 -1.47 -22.07 -5.35
CA SER A 5 -0.85 -20.84 -5.86
C SER A 5 -0.20 -20.15 -4.67
N ASP A 6 1.13 -19.99 -4.73
CA ASP A 6 1.88 -19.35 -3.66
C ASP A 6 1.32 -17.94 -3.45
N PRO A 7 0.73 -17.64 -2.27
CA PRO A 7 0.14 -16.34 -1.99
C PRO A 7 1.16 -15.20 -2.02
N ASN A 8 2.46 -15.51 -1.97
CA ASN A 8 3.55 -14.54 -2.10
C ASN A 8 4.14 -14.48 -3.52
N SER A 9 3.51 -15.15 -4.49
CA SER A 9 3.93 -15.05 -5.88
C SER A 9 3.66 -13.66 -6.46
N PRO A 10 4.48 -13.18 -7.42
CA PRO A 10 4.23 -11.92 -8.12
C PRO A 10 2.85 -11.89 -8.81
N GLU A 11 2.36 -13.04 -9.24
CA GLU A 11 1.09 -13.23 -9.94
C GLU A 11 -0.08 -13.04 -8.98
N SER A 12 0.01 -13.60 -7.76
CA SER A 12 -0.95 -13.31 -6.69
C SER A 12 -0.91 -11.85 -6.29
N PHE A 13 0.27 -11.22 -6.24
CA PHE A 13 0.39 -9.79 -5.95
C PHE A 13 -0.27 -8.91 -7.03
N LYS A 14 -0.07 -9.20 -8.32
CA LYS A 14 -0.75 -8.50 -9.43
C LYS A 14 -2.27 -8.61 -9.32
N GLN A 15 -2.77 -9.81 -9.01
CA GLN A 15 -4.20 -10.03 -8.82
C GLN A 15 -4.72 -9.22 -7.62
N ASN A 16 -3.99 -9.21 -6.50
CA ASN A 16 -4.36 -8.43 -5.33
C ASN A 16 -4.37 -6.93 -5.61
N ILE A 17 -3.45 -6.41 -6.43
CA ILE A 17 -3.50 -5.01 -6.89
C ILE A 17 -4.79 -4.74 -7.68
N HIS A 18 -5.17 -5.62 -8.60
CA HIS A 18 -6.38 -5.44 -9.39
C HIS A 18 -7.62 -5.36 -8.49
N ILE A 19 -7.73 -6.28 -7.52
CA ILE A 19 -8.81 -6.30 -6.55
C ILE A 19 -8.78 -5.04 -5.67
N ALA A 20 -7.60 -4.58 -5.23
CA ALA A 20 -7.47 -3.32 -4.48
C ALA A 20 -8.00 -2.12 -5.28
N LEU A 21 -7.71 -2.06 -6.59
CA LEU A 21 -8.21 -0.99 -7.46
C LEU A 21 -9.73 -1.01 -7.59
N GLU A 22 -10.35 -2.20 -7.67
CA GLU A 22 -11.81 -2.34 -7.66
C GLU A 22 -12.42 -1.83 -6.34
N HIS A 23 -11.81 -2.18 -5.19
CA HIS A 23 -12.23 -1.65 -3.90
C HIS A 23 -12.12 -0.12 -3.83
N VAL A 24 -11.04 0.46 -4.36
CA VAL A 24 -10.86 1.92 -4.44
C VAL A 24 -11.93 2.56 -5.32
N ALA A 25 -12.23 2.00 -6.48
CA ALA A 25 -13.27 2.51 -7.38
C ALA A 25 -14.64 2.52 -6.70
N ARG A 26 -14.96 1.46 -5.94
CA ARG A 26 -16.19 1.37 -5.15
C ARG A 26 -16.26 2.45 -4.05
N VAL A 27 -15.19 2.62 -3.28
CA VAL A 27 -15.09 3.67 -2.24
C VAL A 27 -15.27 5.04 -2.86
N HIS A 28 -14.61 5.32 -3.98
CA HIS A 28 -14.72 6.60 -4.67
C HIS A 28 -16.15 6.88 -5.16
N SER A 29 -16.82 5.88 -5.73
CA SER A 29 -18.22 6.00 -6.15
C SER A 29 -19.14 6.31 -4.95
N LEU A 30 -19.03 5.54 -3.87
CA LEU A 30 -19.81 5.75 -2.65
C LEU A 30 -19.56 7.12 -2.01
N ALA A 31 -18.30 7.58 -2.00
CA ALA A 31 -17.94 8.89 -1.48
C ALA A 31 -18.57 10.03 -2.31
N ARG A 32 -18.58 9.91 -3.65
CA ARG A 32 -19.22 10.90 -4.54
C ARG A 32 -20.73 10.93 -4.36
N THR A 33 -21.37 9.76 -4.30
CA THR A 33 -22.82 9.66 -4.09
C THR A 33 -23.21 10.21 -2.72
N SER A 34 -22.46 9.85 -1.67
CA SER A 34 -22.68 10.36 -0.32
C SER A 34 -22.51 11.88 -0.26
N LEU A 35 -21.44 12.42 -0.88
CA LEU A 35 -21.21 13.86 -0.96
C LEU A 35 -22.34 14.58 -1.69
N ASN A 36 -22.80 14.04 -2.82
CA ASN A 36 -23.93 14.60 -3.56
C ASN A 36 -25.21 14.58 -2.73
N GLY A 37 -25.48 13.47 -2.02
CA GLY A 37 -26.63 13.34 -1.13
C GLY A 37 -26.59 14.31 0.05
N ILE A 38 -25.41 14.56 0.63
CA ILE A 38 -25.22 15.55 1.69
C ILE A 38 -25.42 16.97 1.17
N GLN A 39 -24.83 17.31 0.01
CA GLN A 39 -24.90 18.64 -0.58
C GLN A 39 -26.31 19.00 -1.05
N ASN A 40 -27.04 18.02 -1.56
CA ASN A 40 -28.39 18.18 -2.06
C ASN A 40 -29.44 17.59 -1.11
N ALA A 41 -29.09 17.48 0.17
CA ALA A 41 -30.01 17.02 1.19
C ALA A 41 -31.28 17.89 1.16
N TYR A 42 -32.45 17.26 1.17
CA TYR A 42 -33.78 17.90 1.11
C TYR A 42 -34.19 18.47 -0.27
N GLN A 43 -33.43 18.23 -1.34
CA GLN A 43 -33.90 18.50 -2.70
C GLN A 43 -34.80 17.35 -3.20
N ALA A 44 -35.80 17.68 -4.03
CA ALA A 44 -36.67 16.68 -4.64
C ALA A 44 -35.85 15.67 -5.46
N GLY A 45 -35.95 14.38 -5.10
CA GLY A 45 -35.19 13.29 -5.72
C GLY A 45 -34.02 12.76 -4.88
N ASN A 46 -33.58 13.47 -3.82
CA ASN A 46 -32.59 12.98 -2.87
C ASN A 46 -33.25 12.62 -1.53
N SER A 47 -33.13 11.36 -1.13
CA SER A 47 -33.65 10.88 0.15
C SER A 47 -32.52 10.88 1.20
N PRO A 48 -32.66 11.61 2.33
CA PRO A 48 -31.70 11.57 3.42
C PRO A 48 -31.42 10.15 3.94
N ALA A 49 -32.44 9.28 3.93
CA ALA A 49 -32.30 7.88 4.32
C ALA A 49 -31.39 7.09 3.37
N GLN A 50 -31.40 7.41 2.07
CA GLN A 50 -30.49 6.80 1.09
C GLN A 50 -29.05 7.28 1.33
N THR A 51 -28.85 8.58 1.59
CA THR A 51 -27.53 9.13 1.91
C THR A 51 -26.94 8.51 3.18
N GLU A 52 -27.74 8.28 4.21
CA GLU A 52 -27.30 7.58 5.44
C GLU A 52 -26.89 6.12 5.16
N ALA A 53 -27.66 5.42 4.31
CA ALA A 53 -27.31 4.07 3.87
C ALA A 53 -26.00 4.04 3.08
N ASP A 54 -25.79 5.01 2.18
CA ASP A 54 -24.57 5.14 1.37
C ASP A 54 -23.35 5.47 2.24
N LEU A 55 -23.49 6.31 3.27
CA LEU A 55 -22.44 6.60 4.25
C LEU A 55 -22.08 5.36 5.07
N THR A 56 -23.07 4.59 5.50
CA THR A 56 -22.82 3.32 6.20
C THR A 56 -22.11 2.31 5.30
N ALA A 57 -22.50 2.24 4.02
CA ALA A 57 -21.83 1.40 3.02
C ALA A 57 -20.38 1.86 2.74
N LEU A 58 -20.13 3.17 2.76
CA LEU A 58 -18.81 3.76 2.61
C LEU A 58 -17.89 3.37 3.77
N ASP A 59 -18.31 3.51 5.02
CA ASP A 59 -17.52 3.12 6.19
C ASP A 59 -17.13 1.63 6.15
N ARG A 60 -18.09 0.75 5.84
CA ARG A 60 -17.82 -0.68 5.67
C ARG A 60 -16.84 -0.96 4.54
N SER A 61 -16.98 -0.27 3.40
CA SER A 61 -16.10 -0.44 2.24
C SER A 61 -14.68 0.05 2.53
N LEU A 62 -14.53 1.14 3.30
CA LEU A 62 -13.23 1.66 3.74
C LEU A 62 -12.52 0.68 4.69
N ARG A 63 -13.24 0.11 5.66
CA ARG A 63 -12.69 -0.91 6.57
C ARG A 63 -12.25 -2.14 5.80
N SER A 64 -13.10 -2.64 4.90
CA SER A 64 -12.78 -3.79 4.05
C SER A 64 -11.54 -3.54 3.18
N LEU A 65 -11.41 -2.35 2.58
CA LEU A 65 -10.21 -1.98 1.82
C LEU A 65 -8.97 -1.93 2.72
N ALA A 66 -9.07 -1.32 3.91
CA ALA A 66 -7.95 -1.22 4.84
C ALA A 66 -7.46 -2.60 5.30
N ASP A 67 -8.39 -3.51 5.62
CA ASP A 67 -8.06 -4.88 6.01
C ASP A 67 -7.46 -5.66 4.84
N PHE A 68 -8.00 -5.48 3.63
CA PHE A 68 -7.47 -6.09 2.42
C PHE A 68 -6.03 -5.64 2.12
N LEU A 69 -5.76 -4.33 2.20
CA LEU A 69 -4.41 -3.79 1.97
C LEU A 69 -3.39 -4.29 2.99
N LYS A 70 -3.80 -4.48 4.26
CA LYS A 70 -2.97 -5.05 5.32
C LYS A 70 -2.70 -6.55 5.11
N GLN A 71 -3.72 -7.31 4.73
CA GLN A 71 -3.62 -8.76 4.57
C GLN A 71 -2.83 -9.17 3.32
N THR A 72 -2.95 -8.39 2.24
CA THR A 72 -2.34 -8.73 0.94
C THR A 72 -0.96 -8.12 0.72
N GLY A 73 -0.49 -7.25 1.62
CA GLY A 73 0.79 -6.54 1.48
C GLY A 73 0.81 -5.44 0.41
N VAL A 74 -0.27 -5.27 -0.37
CA VAL A 74 -0.41 -4.19 -1.36
C VAL A 74 -0.29 -2.81 -0.69
N GLY A 75 -0.77 -2.67 0.55
CA GLY A 75 -0.65 -1.42 1.31
C GLY A 75 0.78 -1.02 1.71
N ALA A 76 1.73 -1.95 1.66
CA ALA A 76 3.14 -1.69 1.94
C ALA A 76 3.95 -1.41 0.68
N TYR A 77 3.31 -1.35 -0.50
CA TYR A 77 4.00 -1.07 -1.75
C TYR A 77 4.62 0.32 -1.70
N PRO A 78 5.95 0.45 -1.88
CA PRO A 78 6.62 1.74 -1.84
C PRO A 78 6.16 2.57 -3.04
N LEU A 79 5.26 3.52 -2.77
CA LEU A 79 4.89 4.51 -3.75
C LEU A 79 6.04 5.51 -3.84
N PRO A 80 6.60 5.76 -5.04
CA PRO A 80 7.55 6.85 -5.19
C PRO A 80 6.85 8.16 -4.79
N PRO A 81 7.58 9.14 -4.23
CA PRO A 81 7.00 10.43 -3.89
C PRO A 81 6.37 11.04 -5.14
N SER A 82 5.05 11.15 -5.12
CA SER A 82 4.26 11.87 -6.12
C SER A 82 4.45 13.36 -5.88
N ASP A 83 5.58 13.89 -6.34
CA ASP A 83 5.79 15.33 -6.35
C ASP A 83 4.77 15.93 -7.35
N PRO A 84 3.83 16.80 -6.91
CA PRO A 84 2.78 17.32 -7.79
C PRO A 84 3.31 18.16 -8.96
N GLN A 85 4.59 18.59 -8.92
CA GLN A 85 5.28 19.22 -10.05
C GLN A 85 6.07 18.23 -10.92
N SER A 86 6.19 16.98 -10.51
CA SER A 86 6.95 15.93 -11.19
C SER A 86 6.04 14.76 -11.57
N ALA A 87 5.05 15.04 -12.42
CA ALA A 87 4.26 14.02 -13.12
C ALA A 87 5.09 13.11 -14.06
N ALA A 88 6.42 13.23 -14.01
CA ALA A 88 7.39 12.49 -14.80
C ALA A 88 8.59 12.01 -13.94
N SER A 89 8.38 11.65 -12.67
CA SER A 89 9.36 10.83 -11.94
C SER A 89 9.44 9.47 -12.62
N ARG A 90 10.26 9.41 -13.67
CA ARG A 90 10.61 8.21 -14.43
C ARG A 90 10.92 7.10 -13.42
N PRO A 91 10.34 5.90 -13.56
CA PRO A 91 10.69 4.79 -12.68
C PRO A 91 12.22 4.65 -12.64
N PRO A 92 12.82 4.46 -11.47
CA PRO A 92 14.27 4.35 -11.34
C PRO A 92 14.76 3.28 -12.32
N THR A 93 15.80 3.62 -13.07
CA THR A 93 16.39 2.69 -14.02
C THR A 93 16.94 1.47 -13.28
N GLU A 94 16.98 0.32 -13.94
CA GLU A 94 17.52 -0.92 -13.35
C GLU A 94 18.94 -0.71 -12.78
N GLN A 95 19.76 0.09 -13.46
CA GLN A 95 21.10 0.46 -13.01
C GLN A 95 21.08 1.23 -11.68
N GLN A 96 20.11 2.11 -11.47
CA GLN A 96 19.93 2.82 -10.20
C GLN A 96 19.49 1.88 -9.08
N LEU A 97 18.57 0.95 -9.37
CA LEU A 97 18.12 -0.06 -8.40
C LEU A 97 19.26 -0.99 -7.98
N ILE A 98 20.10 -1.42 -8.92
CA ILE A 98 21.29 -2.23 -8.63
C ILE A 98 22.27 -1.44 -7.76
N ALA A 99 22.51 -0.16 -8.07
CA ALA A 99 23.39 0.68 -7.29
C ALA A 99 22.89 0.89 -5.86
N ASP A 100 21.59 1.17 -5.67
CA ASP A 100 20.98 1.33 -4.36
C ASP A 100 21.00 0.02 -3.55
N THR A 101 20.68 -1.10 -4.18
CA THR A 101 20.72 -2.42 -3.53
C THR A 101 22.13 -2.77 -3.07
N ASN A 102 23.14 -2.55 -3.92
CA ASN A 102 24.54 -2.81 -3.57
C ASN A 102 25.00 -1.92 -2.40
N ARG A 103 24.59 -0.65 -2.40
CA ARG A 103 24.90 0.28 -1.29
C ARG A 103 24.27 -0.20 0.02
N ASP A 104 23.02 -0.62 -0.01
CA ASP A 104 22.32 -1.08 1.19
C ASP A 104 22.90 -2.39 1.73
N VAL A 105 23.27 -3.33 0.85
CA VAL A 105 23.98 -4.56 1.23
C VAL A 105 25.33 -4.22 1.86
N HIS A 106 26.10 -3.31 1.27
CA HIS A 106 27.39 -2.88 1.80
C HIS A 106 27.25 -2.22 3.18
N ASN A 107 26.29 -1.32 3.34
CA ASN A 107 26.01 -0.64 4.61
C ASN A 107 25.62 -1.64 5.71
N ARG A 108 24.77 -2.62 5.38
CA ARG A 108 24.39 -3.70 6.32
C ARG A 108 25.57 -4.58 6.67
N TYR A 109 26.40 -4.93 5.70
CA TYR A 109 27.62 -5.70 5.95
C TYR A 109 28.59 -4.97 6.88
N GLU A 110 28.85 -3.69 6.64
CA GLU A 110 29.71 -2.86 7.49
C GLU A 110 29.13 -2.64 8.89
N GLN A 111 27.81 -2.58 9.02
CA GLN A 111 27.14 -2.55 10.31
C GLN A 111 27.34 -3.86 11.08
N LEU A 112 27.11 -5.00 10.43
CA LEU A 112 27.31 -6.33 11.03
C LEU A 112 28.77 -6.59 11.40
N LYS A 113 29.71 -6.17 10.56
CA LYS A 113 31.16 -6.25 10.81
C LYS A 113 31.54 -5.47 12.07
N ARG A 114 31.09 -4.22 12.18
CA ARG A 114 31.33 -3.38 13.38
C ARG A 114 30.75 -4.00 14.65
N MET A 115 29.56 -4.60 14.57
CA MET A 115 28.95 -5.30 15.71
C MET A 115 29.76 -6.56 16.10
N GLY A 116 30.26 -7.30 15.12
CA GLY A 116 31.14 -8.46 15.35
C GLY A 116 32.49 -8.09 15.97
N GLU A 117 33.13 -7.02 15.48
CA GLU A 117 34.38 -6.49 16.03
C GLU A 117 34.20 -5.96 17.46
N SER A 118 33.10 -5.28 17.73
CA SER A 118 32.76 -4.82 19.09
C SER A 118 32.56 -5.99 20.07
N ASN A 119 32.05 -7.13 19.62
CA ASN A 119 31.89 -8.32 20.45
C ASN A 119 33.22 -9.10 20.61
N GLY A 120 34.11 -9.05 19.61
CA GLY A 120 35.44 -9.68 19.67
C GLY A 120 36.42 -9.00 20.62
N VAL A 121 36.35 -7.67 20.77
CA VAL A 121 37.24 -6.88 21.66
C VAL A 121 36.91 -7.12 23.15
N VAL A 122 35.67 -7.42 23.50
CA VAL A 122 35.28 -7.73 24.90
C VAL A 122 35.80 -9.11 25.33
N ALA A 123 35.99 -10.05 24.39
CA ALA A 123 36.56 -11.37 24.67
C ALA A 123 38.09 -11.35 24.84
N THR A 124 38.78 -10.26 24.47
CA THR A 124 40.24 -10.14 24.63
C THR A 124 40.66 -9.42 25.93
N HIS A 125 39.69 -9.05 26.77
CA HIS A 125 39.90 -8.38 28.06
C HIS A 125 39.45 -9.19 29.29
N LEU A 126 39.36 -10.52 29.15
CA LEU A 126 39.28 -11.50 30.25
C LEU A 126 40.55 -12.35 30.28
#